data_AF-A0A9E5ZN96-F1
#
_entry.id   AF-A0A9E5ZN96-F1
#
_cell.length_a   1.000
_cell.length_b   1.000
_cell.length_c   1.000
_cell.angle_alpha   90.00
_cell.angle_beta   90.00
_cell.angle_gamma   90.00
#
_symmetry.space_group_name_H-M   'P 1'
#
loop_
_entity.id
_entity.type
_entity.pdbx_description
1 polymer ?
#
loop_
_entity_poly.entity_id
_entity_poly.type
_entity_poly.pdbx_seq_one_letter_code
_entity_poly.pdbx_strand_id
1 'polypeptide(L)' 'MSITSSLGVFSVAGLTTDATVSIYSMNGKRILSVDDYAGKSINISALSSGLYLVSIESEDW' A
#
# COMPACT_ATOMS: atom_id res chain seq x y z
N MET A 1 13.74 0.37 -2.08
CA MET A 1 12.33 0.21 -1.67
C MET A 1 12.18 -1.05 -0.84
N SER A 2 11.53 -0.97 0.31
CA SER A 2 11.19 -2.13 1.14
C SER A 2 9.73 -2.06 1.57
N ILE A 3 9.10 -3.22 1.74
CA ILE A 3 7.72 -3.35 2.17
C ILE A 3 7.72 -4.06 3.52
N THR A 4 7.06 -3.46 4.51
CA THR A 4 6.87 -4.08 5.83
C THR A 4 5.39 -4.24 6.09
N SER A 5 4.99 -5.45 6.49
CA SER A 5 3.67 -5.70 7.04
C SER A 5 3.81 -6.29 8.45
N SER A 6 3.04 -5.74 9.38
CA SER A 6 2.87 -6.25 10.74
C SER A 6 1.39 -6.20 11.09
N LEU A 7 1.01 -6.69 12.28
CA LEU A 7 -0.40 -6.79 12.68
C LEU A 7 -1.16 -5.46 12.49
N GLY A 8 -2.01 -5.42 11.46
CA GLY A 8 -2.87 -4.29 11.14
C GLY A 8 -2.17 -3.09 10.50
N VAL A 9 -0.87 -3.17 10.19
CA VAL A 9 -0.12 -2.06 9.60
C VAL A 9 0.70 -2.51 8.41
N PHE A 10 0.70 -1.67 7.38
CA PHE A 10 1.49 -1.81 6.18
C PHE A 10 2.27 -0.52 5.93
N SER A 11 3.52 -0.60 5.52
CA SER A 11 4.29 0.57 5.08
C SER A 11 5.26 0.23 3.95
N VAL A 12 5.49 1.22 3.09
CA VAL A 12 6.50 1.20 2.04
C VAL A 12 7.55 2.24 2.39
N ALA A 13 8.80 1.81 2.45
CA ALA A 13 9.94 2.68 2.70
C ALA A 13 10.86 2.78 1.47
N GLY A 14 11.64 3.86 1.41
CA GLY A 14 12.56 4.13 0.32
C GLY A 14 11.88 4.58 -0.96
N LEU A 15 10.78 5.34 -0.83
CA LEU A 15 10.18 6.15 -1.88
C LEU A 15 11.01 7.43 -2.06
N THR A 16 11.24 7.83 -3.31
CA THR A 16 11.97 9.07 -3.66
C THR A 16 11.03 10.25 -3.90
N THR A 17 9.77 9.98 -4.20
CA THR A 17 8.68 10.93 -4.43
C THR A 17 7.40 10.40 -3.79
N ASP A 18 6.40 11.26 -3.65
CA ASP A 18 5.07 10.83 -3.23
C ASP A 18 4.50 9.84 -4.26
N ALA A 19 3.76 8.86 -3.77
CA ALA A 19 3.23 7.78 -4.59
C ALA A 19 1.75 7.55 -4.32
N THR A 20 1.06 6.92 -5.26
CA THR A 20 -0.23 6.30 -5.01
C THR A 20 0.00 4.85 -4.61
N VAL A 21 -0.52 4.46 -3.44
CA VAL A 21 -0.49 3.07 -2.98
C VAL A 21 -1.90 2.48 -3.03
N SER A 22 -2.08 1.45 -3.84
CA SER A 22 -3.37 0.74 -3.99
C SER A 22 -3.26 -0.71 -3.55
N ILE A 23 -4.24 -1.18 -2.78
CA ILE A 23 -4.36 -2.58 -2.33
C ILE A 23 -5.58 -3.22 -2.98
N TYR A 24 -5.40 -4.40 -3.56
CA TYR A 24 -6.44 -5.16 -4.25
C TYR A 24 -6.58 -6.57 -3.66
N SER A 25 -7.80 -7.12 -3.67
CA SER A 25 -7.99 -8.56 -3.48
C SER A 25 -7.53 -9.34 -4.70
N MET A 26 -7.33 -10.66 -4.52
CA MET A 26 -6.89 -11.57 -5.60
C MET A 26 -7.82 -11.66 -6.81
N ASN A 27 -9.07 -11.19 -6.70
CA ASN A 27 -10.01 -11.08 -7.82
C ASN A 27 -9.90 -9.74 -8.58
N GLY A 28 -8.92 -8.89 -8.25
CA GLY A 28 -8.69 -7.59 -8.87
C GLY A 28 -9.55 -6.45 -8.33
N LYS A 29 -10.40 -6.67 -7.33
CA LYS A 29 -11.17 -5.59 -6.69
C LYS A 29 -10.25 -4.72 -5.84
N ARG A 30 -10.24 -3.41 -6.09
CA ARG A 30 -9.54 -2.43 -5.24
C ARG A 30 -10.24 -2.30 -3.89
N ILE A 31 -9.48 -2.44 -2.81
CA ILE A 31 -9.95 -2.39 -1.43
C ILE A 31 -9.58 -1.06 -0.78
N LEU A 32 -8.37 -0.58 -1.05
CA LEU A 32 -7.81 0.65 -0.49
C LEU A 32 -7.03 1.39 -1.59
N SER A 33 -7.08 2.72 -1.56
CA SER A 33 -6.15 3.62 -2.26
C SER A 33 -5.71 4.69 -1.28
N VAL A 34 -4.42 4.99 -1.25
CA VAL A 34 -3.84 6.12 -0.53
C VAL A 34 -3.05 6.93 -1.53
N ASP A 35 -3.56 8.12 -1.82
CA ASP A 35 -2.93 9.09 -2.71
C ASP A 35 -1.93 9.93 -1.90
N ASP A 36 -0.97 10.56 -2.56
CA ASP A 36 0.11 11.37 -1.93
C ASP A 36 0.83 10.65 -0.78
N TYR A 37 1.06 9.35 -0.95
CA TYR A 37 1.68 8.50 0.06
C TYR A 37 3.18 8.80 0.18
N ALA A 38 3.54 9.44 1.30
CA ALA A 38 4.92 9.84 1.62
C ALA A 38 5.61 8.91 2.65
N GLY A 39 5.36 7.59 2.60
CA GLY A 39 6.05 6.61 3.46
C GLY A 39 5.47 6.45 4.88
N LYS A 40 4.24 6.89 5.13
CA LYS A 40 3.56 6.75 6.43
C LYS A 40 2.98 5.35 6.64
N SER A 41 2.58 5.00 7.85
CA SER A 41 1.87 3.73 8.08
C SER A 41 0.46 3.75 7.51
N ILE A 42 0.09 2.71 6.76
CA ILE A 42 -1.26 2.44 6.28
C ILE A 42 -1.93 1.46 7.25
N ASN A 43 -3.12 1.81 7.74
CA ASN A 43 -3.92 0.91 8.56
C ASN A 43 -4.62 -0.13 7.67
N ILE A 44 -4.32 -1.40 7.92
CA ILE A 44 -4.90 -2.56 7.23
C ILE A 44 -5.56 -3.54 8.20
N SER A 45 -5.90 -3.10 9.42
CA SER A 45 -6.48 -3.97 10.46
C SER A 45 -7.84 -4.57 10.10
N ALA A 46 -8.56 -3.93 9.18
CA ALA A 46 -9.83 -4.42 8.66
C ALA A 46 -9.68 -5.51 7.57
N LEU A 47 -8.47 -5.76 7.07
CA LEU A 47 -8.23 -6.83 6.10
C LEU A 47 -8.25 -8.18 6.81
N SER A 48 -9.03 -9.11 6.29
CA SER A 48 -8.95 -10.52 6.67
C SER A 48 -7.58 -11.09 6.32
N SER A 49 -7.12 -12.10 7.04
CA SER A 49 -5.90 -12.82 6.65
C SER A 49 -6.04 -13.42 5.25
N GLY A 50 -5.05 -13.20 4.39
CA GLY A 50 -5.08 -13.64 3.01
C GLY A 50 -3.98 -13.01 2.16
N LEU A 51 -4.01 -13.30 0.86
CA LEU A 51 -3.12 -12.71 -0.13
C LEU A 51 -3.77 -11.48 -0.77
N TYR A 52 -2.98 -10.43 -0.96
CA TYR A 52 -3.39 -9.17 -1.56
C TYR A 52 -2.34 -8.72 -2.57
N LEU A 53 -2.78 -7.98 -3.59
CA LEU A 53 -1.90 -7.33 -4.56
C LEU A 53 -1.72 -5.87 -4.15
N VAL A 54 -0.48 -5.37 -4.24
CA VAL A 54 -0.16 -3.98 -3.94
C VAL A 54 0.43 -3.33 -5.18
N SER A 55 -0.17 -2.22 -5.63
CA SER A 55 0.41 -1.32 -6.63
C SER A 55 1.01 -0.11 -5.92
N ILE A 56 2.19 0.32 -6.36
CA ILE A 56 2.89 1.51 -5.88
C ILE A 56 3.30 2.28 -7.13
N GLU A 57 2.66 3.41 -7.36
CA GLU A 57 2.84 4.25 -8.54
C GLU A 57 3.37 5.61 -8.11
N SER A 58 4.64 5.88 -8.38
CA SER A 58 5.24 7.20 -8.17
C SER A 58 4.82 8.13 -9.30
N GLU A 59 4.40 9.36 -8.96
CA GLU A 59 4.23 10.39 -9.97
C GLU A 59 5.60 10.98 -10.31
N ASP A 60 6.14 10.57 -11.45
CA ASP A 60 7.29 11.22 -12.08
C ASP A 60 6.76 12.36 -12.98
N TRP A 61 7.03 13.60 -12.60
CA TRP A 61 6.71 14.81 -13.38
C TRP A 61 7.83 15.21 -14.32
#